data_AF-W0RPK8-F1
#
_entry.id   AF-W0RPK8-F1
#
_cell.length_a   1.000
_cell.length_b   1.000
_cell.length_c   1.000
_cell.angle_alpha   90.00
_cell.angle_beta   90.00
_cell.angle_gamma   90.00
#
_symmetry.space_group_name_H-M   'P 1'
#
loop_
_entity.id
_entity.type
_entity.pdbx_description
1 polymer ?
#
loop_
_entity_poly.entity_id
_entity_poly.type
_entity_poly.pdbx_seq_one_letter_code
_entity_poly.pdbx_strand_id
1 'polypeptide(L)'
;MNAPAIDHSLSVARDAANPLPERVAALEALARRADPELLPGLRALWERERPAGRPGKNFDPAADERIVDLHLVRAIAACGDTSLLPEIASLVARGAPARGEQDDERRHAAAVIRAIGRPDPVGRLVSLAARGDPREVANAVRTLQLLALPAPASGGPVPAFAELSAPVSFTIHRLREEVETIARLSGGRIAVSSGAAAQIAAQDYDRGEVRREGTTLATVLERELDLLDLAYAVGPEGVEICTFAEAAVRWQRWWSTHASALPGASSRDGATT
;
A
#
# COMPACT_ATOMS: atom_id res chain seq x y z
N MET A 1 -1.60 -9.17 -36.98
CA MET A 1 -1.06 -8.84 -35.63
C MET A 1 -0.29 -10.05 -35.12
N ASN A 2 0.89 -9.87 -34.53
CA ASN A 2 1.81 -10.97 -34.22
C ASN A 2 1.40 -11.71 -32.93
N ALA A 3 0.56 -12.74 -33.06
CA ALA A 3 0.36 -13.77 -32.04
C ALA A 3 1.66 -14.23 -31.33
N PRO A 4 2.82 -14.35 -32.01
CA PRO A 4 4.09 -14.69 -31.34
C PRO A 4 4.51 -13.77 -30.20
N ALA A 5 4.15 -12.47 -30.23
CA ALA A 5 4.50 -11.52 -29.17
C ALA A 5 3.60 -11.66 -27.92
N ILE A 6 2.34 -12.08 -28.12
CA ILE A 6 1.39 -12.34 -27.04
C ILE A 6 1.81 -13.62 -26.30
N ASP A 7 2.04 -14.69 -27.06
CA ASP A 7 2.45 -15.98 -26.52
C ASP A 7 3.76 -15.86 -25.75
N HIS A 8 4.72 -15.08 -26.27
CA HIS A 8 5.95 -14.77 -25.56
C HIS A 8 5.70 -14.03 -24.24
N SER A 9 4.86 -12.99 -24.22
CA SER A 9 4.58 -12.22 -22.99
C SER A 9 3.87 -13.07 -21.93
N LEU A 10 2.92 -13.92 -22.33
CA LEU A 10 2.26 -14.88 -21.44
C LEU A 10 3.25 -15.91 -20.90
N SER A 11 4.17 -16.41 -21.74
CA SER A 11 5.23 -17.32 -21.33
C SER A 11 6.18 -16.69 -20.33
N VAL A 12 6.61 -15.44 -20.57
CA VAL A 12 7.51 -14.69 -19.66
C VAL A 12 6.84 -14.53 -18.30
N ALA A 13 5.59 -14.04 -18.26
CA ALA A 13 4.86 -13.84 -17.02
C ALA A 13 4.64 -15.14 -16.22
N ARG A 14 4.47 -16.27 -16.91
CA ARG A 14 4.25 -17.59 -16.30
C ARG A 14 5.48 -18.16 -15.62
N ASP A 15 6.63 -18.05 -16.27
CA ASP A 15 7.82 -18.75 -15.83
C ASP A 15 8.49 -18.02 -14.65
N ALA A 16 8.46 -18.67 -13.48
CA ALA A 16 9.04 -18.16 -12.26
C ALA A 16 10.58 -18.12 -12.27
N ALA A 17 11.24 -18.71 -13.26
CA ALA A 17 12.66 -18.53 -13.49
C ALA A 17 12.99 -17.12 -14.03
N ASN A 18 12.02 -16.43 -14.63
CA ASN A 18 12.22 -15.05 -15.07
C ASN A 18 12.21 -14.08 -13.88
N PRO A 19 13.07 -13.04 -13.88
CA PRO A 19 13.07 -12.02 -12.85
C PRO A 19 11.70 -11.34 -12.69
N LEU A 20 11.31 -11.04 -11.46
CA LEU A 20 10.05 -10.35 -11.15
C LEU A 20 9.83 -9.07 -12.01
N PRO A 21 10.82 -8.18 -12.22
CA PRO A 21 10.62 -6.99 -13.06
C PRO A 21 10.21 -7.32 -14.50
N GLU A 22 10.75 -8.40 -15.08
CA GLU A 22 10.42 -8.82 -16.45
C GLU A 22 9.00 -9.39 -16.53
N ARG A 23 8.62 -10.20 -15.53
CA ARG A 23 7.27 -10.76 -15.42
C ARG A 23 6.22 -9.67 -15.25
N VAL A 24 6.50 -8.68 -14.40
CA VAL A 24 5.67 -7.49 -14.23
C VAL A 24 5.56 -6.72 -15.54
N ALA A 25 6.69 -6.40 -16.20
CA ALA A 25 6.70 -5.67 -17.46
C ALA A 25 5.89 -6.36 -18.57
N ALA A 26 5.94 -7.71 -18.64
CA ALA A 26 5.13 -8.50 -19.56
C ALA A 26 3.62 -8.35 -19.27
N LEU A 27 3.20 -8.44 -18.00
CA LEU A 27 1.81 -8.24 -17.60
C LEU A 27 1.33 -6.81 -17.86
N GLU A 28 2.16 -5.81 -17.64
CA GLU A 28 1.83 -4.42 -17.99
C GLU A 28 1.68 -4.22 -19.50
N ALA A 29 2.52 -4.88 -20.31
CA ALA A 29 2.42 -4.85 -21.76
C ALA A 29 1.12 -5.49 -22.23
N LEU A 30 0.72 -6.62 -21.65
CA LEU A 30 -0.57 -7.28 -21.93
C LEU A 30 -1.75 -6.38 -21.52
N ALA A 31 -1.70 -5.78 -20.32
CA ALA A 31 -2.75 -4.89 -19.84
C ALA A 31 -2.96 -3.66 -20.76
N ARG A 32 -1.88 -3.08 -21.31
CA ARG A 32 -1.96 -1.95 -22.25
C ARG A 32 -2.68 -2.28 -23.56
N ARG A 33 -2.76 -3.56 -23.94
CA ARG A 33 -3.47 -3.98 -25.16
C ARG A 33 -4.99 -3.90 -25.01
N ALA A 34 -5.50 -4.06 -23.78
CA ALA A 34 -6.93 -4.04 -23.45
C ALA A 34 -7.77 -4.91 -24.40
N ASP A 35 -7.27 -6.11 -24.70
CA ASP A 35 -7.78 -6.98 -25.76
C ASP A 35 -8.51 -8.19 -25.14
N PRO A 36 -9.83 -8.30 -25.28
CA PRO A 36 -10.62 -9.40 -24.73
C PRO A 36 -10.16 -10.80 -25.17
N GLU A 37 -9.49 -10.93 -26.33
CA GLU A 37 -8.96 -12.21 -26.80
C GLU A 37 -7.84 -12.76 -25.89
N LEU A 38 -7.24 -11.92 -25.05
CA LEU A 38 -6.23 -12.32 -24.06
C LEU A 38 -6.81 -13.04 -22.84
N LEU A 39 -8.13 -12.91 -22.59
CA LEU A 39 -8.76 -13.42 -21.37
C LEU A 39 -8.51 -14.91 -21.12
N PRO A 40 -8.63 -15.83 -22.10
CA PRO A 40 -8.36 -17.24 -21.87
C PRO A 40 -6.92 -17.49 -21.38
N GLY A 41 -5.93 -16.82 -21.99
CA GLY A 41 -4.52 -16.95 -21.61
C GLY A 41 -4.21 -16.37 -20.23
N LEU A 42 -4.77 -15.19 -19.92
CA LEU A 42 -4.61 -14.56 -18.61
C LEU A 42 -5.31 -15.37 -17.50
N ARG A 43 -6.47 -15.97 -17.79
CA ARG A 43 -7.18 -16.88 -16.86
C ARG A 43 -6.40 -18.16 -16.62
N ALA A 44 -5.85 -18.76 -17.68
CA ALA A 44 -4.97 -19.92 -17.52
C ALA A 44 -3.72 -19.59 -16.67
N LEU A 45 -3.20 -18.37 -16.80
CA LEU A 45 -2.09 -17.89 -15.97
C LEU A 45 -2.50 -17.67 -14.49
N TRP A 46 -3.73 -17.28 -14.21
CA TRP A 46 -4.24 -17.11 -12.85
C TRP A 46 -4.32 -18.45 -12.10
N GLU A 47 -4.75 -19.48 -12.83
CA GLU A 47 -4.82 -20.87 -12.38
C GLU A 47 -3.46 -21.60 -12.42
N ARG A 48 -2.35 -20.89 -12.71
CA ARG A 48 -1.03 -21.51 -12.76
C ARG A 48 -0.65 -22.12 -11.42
N GLU A 49 0.14 -23.18 -11.50
CA GLU A 49 0.87 -23.67 -10.35
C GLU A 49 1.90 -22.62 -9.93
N ARG A 50 1.82 -22.18 -8.67
CA ARG A 50 2.76 -21.23 -8.08
C ARG A 50 3.93 -22.03 -7.49
N PRO A 51 5.19 -21.64 -7.74
CA PRO A 51 6.35 -22.38 -7.22
C PRO A 51 6.29 -22.44 -5.69
N ALA A 52 6.43 -23.64 -5.14
CA ALA A 52 6.69 -23.82 -3.73
C ALA A 52 8.16 -23.46 -3.44
N GLY A 53 8.39 -22.46 -2.60
CA GLY A 53 9.74 -22.04 -2.25
C GLY A 53 9.82 -21.53 -0.82
N ARG A 54 10.98 -21.73 -0.18
CA ARG A 54 11.26 -21.12 1.12
C ARG A 54 11.80 -19.70 0.90
N PRO A 55 11.37 -18.72 1.71
CA PRO A 55 11.94 -17.38 1.63
C PRO A 55 13.44 -17.41 1.94
N GLY A 56 14.23 -16.75 1.10
CA GLY A 56 15.65 -16.48 1.32
C GLY A 56 15.86 -15.22 2.17
N LYS A 57 17.10 -14.72 2.26
CA LYS A 57 17.41 -13.49 3.01
C LYS A 57 16.75 -12.26 2.37
N ASN A 58 16.87 -12.13 1.06
CA ASN A 58 16.45 -10.96 0.28
C ASN A 58 15.39 -11.30 -0.79
N PHE A 59 14.70 -12.43 -0.64
CA PHE A 59 13.77 -12.93 -1.64
C PHE A 59 12.67 -13.74 -0.97
N ASP A 60 11.42 -13.51 -1.36
CA ASP A 60 10.28 -14.31 -0.94
C ASP A 60 9.48 -14.73 -2.18
N PRO A 61 9.61 -15.99 -2.64
CA PRO A 61 8.90 -16.47 -3.82
C PRO A 61 7.38 -16.30 -3.70
N ALA A 62 6.82 -16.36 -2.49
CA ALA A 62 5.39 -16.15 -2.30
C ALA A 62 5.01 -14.67 -2.44
N ALA A 63 5.90 -13.73 -2.09
CA ALA A 63 5.68 -12.30 -2.31
C ALA A 63 5.72 -11.94 -3.79
N ASP A 64 6.71 -12.47 -4.52
CA ASP A 64 6.81 -12.33 -5.97
C ASP A 64 5.54 -12.81 -6.68
N GLU A 65 5.06 -14.01 -6.34
CA GLU A 65 3.83 -14.53 -6.94
C GLU A 65 2.60 -13.68 -6.59
N ARG A 66 2.54 -13.06 -5.40
CA ARG A 66 1.47 -12.10 -5.05
C ARG A 66 1.56 -10.83 -5.88
N ILE A 67 2.77 -10.32 -6.15
CA ILE A 67 2.98 -9.16 -7.04
C ILE A 67 2.54 -9.50 -8.47
N VAL A 68 2.93 -10.67 -8.99
CA VAL A 68 2.49 -11.17 -10.29
C VAL A 68 0.97 -11.29 -10.33
N ASP A 69 0.36 -11.86 -9.29
CA ASP A 69 -1.10 -12.00 -9.18
C ASP A 69 -1.81 -10.62 -9.18
N LEU A 70 -1.28 -9.61 -8.48
CA LEU A 70 -1.83 -8.24 -8.51
C LEU A 70 -1.83 -7.66 -9.94
N HIS A 71 -0.71 -7.77 -10.66
CA HIS A 71 -0.63 -7.28 -12.05
C HIS A 71 -1.46 -8.11 -13.03
N LEU A 72 -1.66 -9.39 -12.74
CA LEU A 72 -2.56 -10.23 -13.51
C LEU A 72 -4.02 -9.81 -13.35
N VAL A 73 -4.45 -9.48 -12.13
CA VAL A 73 -5.79 -8.89 -11.89
C VAL A 73 -5.96 -7.62 -12.71
N ARG A 74 -4.95 -6.74 -12.76
CA ARG A 74 -4.97 -5.54 -13.62
C ARG A 74 -5.12 -5.89 -15.10
N ALA A 75 -4.34 -6.84 -15.61
CA ALA A 75 -4.40 -7.23 -17.02
C ALA A 75 -5.76 -7.81 -17.40
N ILE A 76 -6.36 -8.64 -16.54
CA ILE A 76 -7.71 -9.21 -16.74
C ILE A 76 -8.77 -8.10 -16.69
N ALA A 77 -8.67 -7.16 -15.74
CA ALA A 77 -9.57 -6.01 -15.66
C ALA A 77 -9.48 -5.09 -16.90
N ALA A 78 -8.27 -4.89 -17.45
CA ALA A 78 -8.08 -4.11 -18.66
C ALA A 78 -8.72 -4.76 -19.91
N CYS A 79 -8.93 -6.08 -19.89
CA CYS A 79 -9.65 -6.82 -20.93
C CYS A 79 -11.17 -6.84 -20.70
N GLY A 80 -11.69 -6.07 -19.73
CA GLY A 80 -13.12 -5.93 -19.44
C GLY A 80 -13.67 -6.89 -18.37
N ASP A 81 -12.84 -7.76 -17.80
CA ASP A 81 -13.28 -8.75 -16.81
C ASP A 81 -12.90 -8.31 -15.38
N THR A 82 -13.91 -7.94 -14.60
CA THR A 82 -13.70 -7.40 -13.25
C THR A 82 -13.91 -8.44 -12.14
N SER A 83 -14.05 -9.73 -12.47
CA SER A 83 -14.43 -10.72 -11.47
C SER A 83 -13.32 -11.02 -10.43
N LEU A 84 -12.07 -10.67 -10.74
CA LEU A 84 -10.93 -10.81 -9.81
C LEU A 84 -10.59 -9.53 -9.01
N LEU A 85 -11.29 -8.41 -9.23
CA LEU A 85 -11.08 -7.22 -8.38
C LEU A 85 -11.22 -7.49 -6.86
N PRO A 86 -12.11 -8.40 -6.39
CA PRO A 86 -12.17 -8.79 -5.00
C PRO A 86 -10.86 -9.33 -4.41
N GLU A 87 -10.04 -9.99 -5.23
CA GLU A 87 -8.82 -10.68 -4.78
C GLU A 87 -7.70 -9.73 -4.37
N ILE A 88 -7.74 -8.46 -4.81
CA ILE A 88 -6.74 -7.45 -4.45
C ILE A 88 -6.63 -7.31 -2.93
N ALA A 89 -7.77 -7.25 -2.22
CA ALA A 89 -7.75 -7.14 -0.77
C ALA A 89 -7.18 -8.41 -0.10
N SER A 90 -7.53 -9.59 -0.61
CA SER A 90 -6.98 -10.87 -0.13
C SER A 90 -5.46 -11.00 -0.37
N LEU A 91 -4.95 -10.43 -1.46
CA LEU A 91 -3.52 -10.36 -1.75
C LEU A 91 -2.81 -9.40 -0.79
N VAL A 92 -3.38 -8.21 -0.56
CA VAL A 92 -2.84 -7.22 0.39
C VAL A 92 -2.84 -7.75 1.82
N ALA A 93 -3.90 -8.44 2.26
CA ALA A 93 -3.99 -9.06 3.59
C ALA A 93 -2.80 -9.99 3.86
N ARG A 94 -2.43 -10.81 2.87
CA ARG A 94 -1.33 -11.78 2.94
C ARG A 94 0.07 -11.18 2.78
N GLY A 95 0.16 -9.89 2.44
CA GLY A 95 1.43 -9.21 2.18
C GLY A 95 2.42 -9.37 3.33
N ALA A 96 3.67 -9.65 3.00
CA ALA A 96 4.77 -9.76 3.95
C ALA A 96 5.48 -8.40 4.10
N PRO A 97 6.23 -8.19 5.21
CA PRO A 97 7.15 -7.07 5.29
C PRO A 97 8.11 -7.07 4.10
N ALA A 98 8.26 -5.92 3.44
CA ALA A 98 9.12 -5.79 2.29
C ALA A 98 10.59 -6.12 2.67
N ARG A 99 11.25 -6.94 1.86
CA ARG A 99 12.68 -7.26 2.02
C ARG A 99 13.58 -6.32 1.21
N GLY A 100 12.98 -5.52 0.34
CA GLY A 100 13.59 -4.48 -0.49
C GLY A 100 12.50 -3.64 -1.17
N GLU A 101 12.88 -2.50 -1.78
CA GLU A 101 11.90 -1.59 -2.40
C GLU A 101 11.15 -2.18 -3.60
N GLN A 102 11.79 -3.10 -4.33
CA GLN A 102 11.22 -3.78 -5.50
C GLN A 102 10.21 -4.87 -5.11
N ASP A 103 10.28 -5.35 -3.87
CA ASP A 103 9.43 -6.43 -3.36
C ASP A 103 8.31 -5.89 -2.46
N ASP A 104 8.11 -4.56 -2.41
CA ASP A 104 7.04 -3.97 -1.62
C ASP A 104 5.70 -4.21 -2.32
N GLU A 105 5.07 -5.32 -1.93
CA GLU A 105 3.76 -5.75 -2.40
C GLU A 105 2.70 -4.64 -2.29
N ARG A 106 2.82 -3.75 -1.29
CA ARG A 106 1.86 -2.66 -1.04
C ARG A 106 2.02 -1.55 -2.07
N ARG A 107 3.25 -1.24 -2.50
CA ARG A 107 3.52 -0.31 -3.62
C ARG A 107 2.93 -0.85 -4.92
N HIS A 108 3.10 -2.15 -5.18
CA HIS A 108 2.50 -2.80 -6.35
C HIS A 108 0.98 -2.83 -6.30
N ALA A 109 0.38 -3.16 -5.15
CA ALA A 109 -1.07 -3.12 -4.97
C ALA A 109 -1.62 -1.71 -5.20
N ALA A 110 -0.99 -0.67 -4.64
CA ALA A 110 -1.40 0.71 -4.84
C ALA A 110 -1.27 1.15 -6.32
N ALA A 111 -0.21 0.74 -7.02
CA ALA A 111 -0.05 1.00 -8.45
C ALA A 111 -1.14 0.32 -9.29
N VAL A 112 -1.43 -0.95 -9.00
CA VAL A 112 -2.49 -1.73 -9.65
C VAL A 112 -3.86 -1.12 -9.44
N ILE A 113 -4.21 -0.75 -8.20
CA ILE A 113 -5.50 -0.12 -7.88
C ILE A 113 -5.66 1.21 -8.62
N ARG A 114 -4.62 2.06 -8.63
CA ARG A 114 -4.62 3.31 -9.39
C ARG A 114 -4.80 3.08 -10.88
N ALA A 115 -4.12 2.08 -11.45
CA ALA A 115 -4.22 1.76 -12.87
C ALA A 115 -5.59 1.20 -13.28
N ILE A 116 -6.26 0.46 -12.38
CA ILE A 116 -7.64 -0.03 -12.60
C ILE A 116 -8.64 1.13 -12.56
N GLY A 117 -8.39 2.16 -11.74
CA GLY A 117 -9.18 3.39 -11.73
C GLY A 117 -10.64 3.21 -11.26
N ARG A 118 -10.93 2.15 -10.49
CA ARG A 118 -12.26 1.87 -9.93
C ARG A 118 -12.26 2.05 -8.41
N PRO A 119 -13.39 2.46 -7.80
CA PRO A 119 -13.51 2.60 -6.36
C PRO A 119 -13.61 1.26 -5.62
N ASP A 120 -14.08 0.19 -6.27
CA ASP A 120 -14.35 -1.10 -5.62
C ASP A 120 -13.15 -1.68 -4.84
N PRO A 121 -11.92 -1.71 -5.38
CA PRO A 121 -10.75 -2.17 -4.62
C PRO A 121 -10.44 -1.29 -3.40
N VAL A 122 -10.65 0.02 -3.48
CA VAL A 122 -10.42 0.95 -2.36
C VAL A 122 -11.40 0.64 -1.22
N GLY A 123 -12.68 0.48 -1.53
CA GLY A 123 -13.71 0.15 -0.53
C GLY A 123 -13.45 -1.20 0.16
N ARG A 124 -12.88 -2.17 -0.57
CA ARG A 124 -12.46 -3.46 0.00
C ARG A 124 -11.26 -3.33 0.93
N LEU A 125 -10.27 -2.50 0.61
CA LEU A 125 -9.17 -2.20 1.52
C LEU A 125 -9.64 -1.49 2.79
N VAL A 126 -10.58 -0.54 2.68
CA VAL A 126 -11.20 0.10 3.85
C VAL A 126 -11.94 -0.93 4.71
N SER A 127 -12.63 -1.88 4.09
CA SER A 127 -13.33 -2.95 4.80
C SER A 127 -12.37 -3.93 5.49
N LEU A 128 -11.25 -4.25 4.84
CA LEU A 128 -10.16 -5.05 5.40
C LEU A 128 -9.53 -4.34 6.61
N ALA A 129 -9.23 -3.04 6.48
CA ALA A 129 -8.71 -2.22 7.58
C ALA A 129 -9.67 -2.16 8.79
N ALA A 130 -10.98 -2.35 8.58
CA ALA A 130 -11.97 -2.30 9.65
C ALA A 130 -12.11 -3.61 10.45
N ARG A 131 -11.75 -4.75 9.86
CA ARG A 131 -12.11 -6.09 10.38
C ARG A 131 -10.97 -7.10 10.40
N GLY A 132 -9.85 -6.77 9.78
CA GLY A 132 -8.70 -7.66 9.72
C GLY A 132 -8.00 -7.79 11.08
N ASP A 133 -7.10 -8.75 11.16
CA ASP A 133 -6.14 -8.83 12.26
C ASP A 133 -5.15 -7.64 12.22
N PRO A 134 -4.33 -7.43 13.26
CA PRO A 134 -3.40 -6.29 13.30
C PRO A 134 -2.47 -6.16 12.09
N ARG A 135 -2.02 -7.29 11.50
CA ARG A 135 -1.15 -7.30 10.32
C ARG A 135 -1.94 -6.93 9.07
N GLU A 136 -3.12 -7.50 8.90
CA GLU A 136 -4.01 -7.18 7.78
C GLU A 136 -4.43 -5.70 7.79
N VAL A 137 -4.74 -5.16 8.97
CA VAL A 137 -5.05 -3.74 9.18
C VAL A 137 -3.87 -2.87 8.76
N ALA A 138 -2.66 -3.19 9.23
CA ALA A 138 -1.45 -2.44 8.87
C ALA A 138 -1.21 -2.47 7.35
N ASN A 139 -1.29 -3.64 6.72
CA ASN A 139 -1.12 -3.77 5.26
C ASN A 139 -2.16 -2.98 4.47
N ALA A 140 -3.43 -3.02 4.88
CA ALA A 140 -4.50 -2.27 4.26
C ALA A 140 -4.28 -0.76 4.38
N VAL A 141 -3.97 -0.26 5.58
CA VAL A 141 -3.73 1.18 5.81
C VAL A 141 -2.50 1.66 5.04
N ARG A 142 -1.39 0.93 5.08
CA ARG A 142 -0.18 1.27 4.31
C ARG A 142 -0.48 1.35 2.80
N THR A 143 -1.24 0.39 2.29
CA THR A 143 -1.66 0.41 0.88
C THR A 143 -2.53 1.62 0.58
N LEU A 144 -3.50 1.96 1.44
CA LEU A 144 -4.36 3.14 1.30
C LEU A 144 -3.56 4.46 1.29
N GLN A 145 -2.55 4.57 2.15
CA GLN A 145 -1.65 5.73 2.21
C GLN A 145 -0.86 5.93 0.90
N LEU A 146 -0.51 4.83 0.22
CA LEU A 146 0.22 4.84 -1.05
C LEU A 146 -0.67 5.16 -2.27
N LEU A 147 -1.99 5.16 -2.13
CA LEU A 147 -2.91 5.43 -3.25
C LEU A 147 -2.94 6.91 -3.67
N ALA A 148 -2.42 7.82 -2.85
CA ALA A 148 -2.48 9.27 -3.09
C ALA A 148 -3.91 9.76 -3.37
N LEU A 149 -4.89 9.26 -2.60
CA LEU A 149 -6.29 9.69 -2.69
C LEU A 149 -6.44 11.16 -2.26
N PRO A 150 -7.44 11.89 -2.79
CA PRO A 150 -7.71 13.27 -2.37
C PRO A 150 -8.00 13.36 -0.86
N ALA A 151 -7.40 14.35 -0.20
CA ALA A 151 -7.55 14.60 1.24
C ALA A 151 -7.44 13.30 2.07
N PRO A 152 -6.29 12.60 2.03
CA PRO A 152 -6.15 11.26 2.58
C PRO A 152 -6.42 11.25 4.09
N ALA A 153 -7.08 10.19 4.58
CA ALA A 153 -7.50 10.08 5.97
C ALA A 153 -6.34 9.86 6.96
N SER A 154 -5.25 9.29 6.45
CA SER A 154 -3.97 9.13 7.11
C SER A 154 -2.88 9.09 6.05
N GLY A 155 -1.65 9.43 6.44
CA GLY A 155 -0.55 9.63 5.49
C GLY A 155 -0.77 10.85 4.58
N GLY A 156 0.07 10.96 3.55
CA GLY A 156 0.04 12.06 2.59
C GLY A 156 0.93 13.24 2.98
N PRO A 157 1.02 14.28 2.12
CA PRO A 157 1.96 15.37 2.33
C PRO A 157 1.74 16.07 3.67
N VAL A 158 2.80 16.21 4.45
CA VAL A 158 2.78 16.99 5.69
C VAL A 158 2.71 18.48 5.31
N PRO A 159 1.79 19.27 5.89
CA PRO A 159 1.71 20.69 5.58
C PRO A 159 3.03 21.40 5.91
N ALA A 160 3.33 22.47 5.17
CA ALA A 160 4.53 23.28 5.31
C ALA A 160 4.50 24.18 6.57
N PHE A 161 4.21 23.60 7.73
CA PHE A 161 4.43 24.23 9.03
C PHE A 161 5.94 24.47 9.17
N ALA A 162 6.31 25.69 9.58
CA ALA A 162 7.71 26.10 9.68
C ALA A 162 8.49 25.17 10.62
N GLU A 163 7.86 24.76 11.72
CA GLU A 163 8.41 23.87 12.74
C GLU A 163 8.66 22.45 12.21
N LEU A 164 7.86 21.98 11.25
CA LEU A 164 8.03 20.65 10.66
C LEU A 164 9.01 20.62 9.50
N SER A 165 9.25 21.78 8.90
CA SER A 165 10.13 21.97 7.74
C SER A 165 11.55 22.40 8.14
N ALA A 166 11.74 22.87 9.38
CA ALA A 166 13.05 23.23 9.90
C ALA A 166 13.95 21.98 10.03
N PRO A 167 15.26 22.11 9.70
CA PRO A 167 16.20 21.03 9.90
C PRO A 167 16.38 20.74 11.39
N VAL A 168 16.32 19.46 11.75
CA VAL A 168 16.53 18.95 13.10
C VAL A 168 17.63 17.89 13.10
N SER A 169 18.31 17.79 14.24
CA SER A 169 19.29 16.75 14.50
C SER A 169 19.06 16.17 15.89
N PHE A 170 19.04 14.85 16.00
CA PHE A 170 18.92 14.14 17.26
C PHE A 170 19.46 12.71 17.16
N THR A 171 19.87 12.19 18.31
CA THR A 171 20.28 10.79 18.48
C THR A 171 19.43 10.20 19.60
N ILE A 172 18.85 9.03 19.36
CA ILE A 172 18.03 8.30 20.32
C ILE A 172 18.38 6.82 20.30
N HIS A 173 17.93 6.09 21.32
CA HIS A 173 18.08 4.64 21.37
C HIS A 173 16.76 3.88 21.48
N ARG A 174 15.68 4.54 21.91
CA ARG A 174 14.41 3.86 22.23
C ARG A 174 13.25 4.41 21.43
N LEU A 175 12.28 3.55 21.12
CA LEU A 175 11.06 3.96 20.39
C LEU A 175 10.36 5.13 21.08
N ARG A 176 10.18 5.03 22.40
CA ARG A 176 9.50 6.07 23.17
C ARG A 176 10.23 7.40 23.10
N GLU A 177 11.55 7.36 23.27
CA GLU A 177 12.40 8.54 23.21
C GLU A 177 12.34 9.22 21.84
N GLU A 178 12.29 8.44 20.76
CA GLU A 178 12.16 8.95 19.40
C GLU A 178 10.85 9.73 19.22
N VAL A 179 9.72 9.12 19.58
CA VAL A 179 8.40 9.74 19.39
C VAL A 179 8.22 10.96 20.30
N GLU A 180 8.68 10.90 21.56
CA GLU A 180 8.67 12.05 22.47
C GLU A 180 9.57 13.19 21.96
N THR A 181 10.72 12.86 21.36
CA THR A 181 11.62 13.85 20.75
C THR A 181 10.99 14.51 19.52
N ILE A 182 10.36 13.73 18.64
CA ILE A 182 9.62 14.24 17.48
C ILE A 182 8.52 15.20 17.93
N ALA A 183 7.70 14.81 18.92
CA ALA A 183 6.64 15.66 19.45
C ALA A 183 7.18 16.95 20.08
N ARG A 184 8.25 16.86 20.87
CA ARG A 184 8.90 18.03 21.50
C ARG A 184 9.46 19.01 20.46
N LEU A 185 10.17 18.52 19.45
CA LEU A 185 10.78 19.34 18.41
C LEU A 185 9.74 20.02 17.51
N SER A 186 8.53 19.48 17.43
CA SER A 186 7.45 20.03 16.61
C SER A 186 6.85 21.35 17.12
N GLY A 187 7.21 21.80 18.33
CA GLY A 187 6.62 23.01 18.92
C GLY A 187 5.11 22.89 19.20
N GLY A 188 4.61 21.66 19.39
CA GLY A 188 3.18 21.38 19.59
C GLY A 188 2.40 21.08 18.31
N ARG A 189 3.05 21.07 17.15
CA ARG A 189 2.42 20.70 15.86
C ARG A 189 2.22 19.21 15.68
N ILE A 190 2.95 18.38 16.41
CA ILE A 190 2.78 16.93 16.41
C ILE A 190 2.21 16.50 17.77
N ALA A 191 1.02 15.93 17.73
CA ALA A 191 0.40 15.24 18.86
C ALA A 191 0.60 13.72 18.73
N VAL A 192 0.54 13.00 19.85
CA VAL A 192 0.52 11.54 19.89
C VAL A 192 -0.84 11.11 20.40
N SER A 193 -1.55 10.29 19.64
CA SER A 193 -2.86 9.78 20.03
C SER A 193 -2.77 8.93 21.31
N SER A 194 -3.90 8.75 22.00
CA SER A 194 -3.95 7.89 23.18
C SER A 194 -3.62 6.43 22.84
N GLY A 195 -4.05 5.94 21.67
CA GLY A 195 -3.71 4.60 21.18
C GLY A 195 -2.20 4.45 20.93
N ALA A 196 -1.58 5.41 20.25
CA ALA A 196 -0.15 5.38 19.97
C ALA A 196 0.67 5.48 21.26
N ALA A 197 0.28 6.36 22.19
CA ALA A 197 0.93 6.47 23.49
C ALA A 197 0.88 5.15 24.28
N ALA A 198 -0.28 4.46 24.26
CA ALA A 198 -0.43 3.15 24.90
C ALA A 198 0.42 2.06 24.22
N GLN A 199 0.46 2.03 22.88
CA GLN A 199 1.27 1.08 22.12
C GLN A 199 2.77 1.28 22.41
N ILE A 200 3.24 2.54 22.36
CA ILE A 200 4.63 2.89 22.66
C ILE A 200 5.01 2.51 24.08
N ALA A 201 4.13 2.77 25.07
CA ALA A 201 4.38 2.37 26.45
C ALA A 201 4.47 0.84 26.63
N ALA A 202 3.68 0.08 25.88
CA ALA A 202 3.70 -1.38 25.92
C ALA A 202 4.88 -2.01 25.14
N GLN A 203 5.41 -1.29 24.16
CA GLN A 203 6.40 -1.80 23.20
C GLN A 203 7.66 -0.94 23.14
N ASP A 204 8.06 -0.29 24.23
CA ASP A 204 9.26 0.55 24.24
C ASP A 204 10.53 -0.31 24.10
N TYR A 205 10.88 -0.64 22.86
CA TYR A 205 12.02 -1.47 22.50
C TYR A 205 13.25 -0.62 22.19
N ASP A 206 14.42 -1.24 22.36
CA ASP A 206 15.70 -0.67 21.94
C ASP A 206 15.81 -0.73 20.42
N ARG A 207 15.94 0.43 19.79
CA ARG A 207 16.11 0.60 18.34
C ARG A 207 17.58 0.52 17.92
N GLY A 208 18.51 0.42 18.86
CA GLY A 208 19.92 0.75 18.64
C GLY A 208 20.12 2.26 18.46
N GLU A 209 21.34 2.68 18.15
CA GLU A 209 21.63 4.09 17.89
C GLU A 209 20.95 4.55 16.59
N VAL A 210 19.92 5.39 16.72
CA VAL A 210 19.29 6.07 15.59
C VAL A 210 19.77 7.52 15.59
N ARG A 211 20.62 7.85 14.61
CA ARG A 211 21.15 9.20 14.41
C ARG A 211 20.48 9.86 13.21
N ARG A 212 19.94 11.06 13.42
CA ARG A 212 19.34 11.90 12.38
C ARG A 212 20.06 13.24 12.35
N GLU A 213 20.47 13.66 11.15
CA GLU A 213 21.21 14.92 10.96
C GLU A 213 20.61 15.70 9.80
N GLY A 214 20.24 16.95 10.06
CA GLY A 214 19.73 17.86 9.03
C GLY A 214 18.46 17.37 8.32
N THR A 215 17.72 16.43 8.92
CA THR A 215 16.42 15.97 8.41
C THR A 215 15.31 16.92 8.83
N THR A 216 14.10 16.75 8.29
CA THR A 216 12.91 17.51 8.72
C THR A 216 11.93 16.57 9.41
N LEU A 217 11.13 17.07 10.34
CA LEU A 217 10.09 16.24 10.97
C LEU A 217 9.05 15.76 9.95
N ALA A 218 8.77 16.57 8.91
CA ALA A 218 7.96 16.14 7.77
C ALA A 218 8.55 14.90 7.10
N THR A 219 9.86 14.86 6.83
CA THR A 219 10.54 13.69 6.27
C THR A 219 10.42 12.47 7.18
N VAL A 220 10.59 12.65 8.50
CA VAL A 220 10.44 11.55 9.47
C VAL A 220 9.02 10.96 9.41
N LEU A 221 8.00 11.82 9.44
CA LEU A 221 6.59 11.40 9.36
C LEU A 221 6.30 10.67 8.05
N GLU A 222 6.71 11.23 6.92
CA GLU A 222 6.36 10.73 5.58
C GLU A 222 7.07 9.44 5.19
N ARG A 223 8.32 9.24 5.63
CA ARG A 223 9.18 8.16 5.15
C ARG A 223 9.51 7.10 6.19
N GLU A 224 9.48 7.46 7.46
CA GLU A 224 10.13 6.64 8.49
C GLU A 224 9.22 6.24 9.62
N LEU A 225 8.11 6.95 9.84
CA LEU A 225 7.13 6.60 10.87
C LEU A 225 6.56 5.19 10.65
N ASP A 226 6.44 4.76 9.39
CA ASP A 226 5.99 3.41 9.04
C ASP A 226 6.92 2.31 9.59
N LEU A 227 8.21 2.61 9.73
CA LEU A 227 9.22 1.71 10.32
C LEU A 227 9.04 1.54 11.84
N LEU A 228 8.24 2.40 12.46
CA LEU A 228 7.87 2.34 13.88
C LEU A 228 6.56 1.57 14.10
N ASP A 229 5.97 1.01 13.04
CA ASP A 229 4.61 0.46 13.03
C ASP A 229 3.56 1.47 13.53
N LEU A 230 3.75 2.73 13.13
CA LEU A 230 2.86 3.86 13.42
C LEU A 230 2.44 4.53 12.11
N ALA A 231 1.25 5.15 12.15
CA ALA A 231 0.72 6.00 11.11
C ALA A 231 0.62 7.44 11.61
N TYR A 232 0.25 8.36 10.72
CA TYR A 232 -0.13 9.72 11.11
C TYR A 232 -1.33 10.21 10.33
N ALA A 233 -2.03 11.19 10.90
CA ALA A 233 -3.11 11.91 10.25
C ALA A 233 -2.82 13.41 10.25
N VAL A 234 -3.03 14.05 9.11
CA VAL A 234 -2.90 15.51 8.96
C VAL A 234 -4.24 16.15 9.31
N GLY A 235 -4.22 17.13 10.20
CA GLY A 235 -5.36 17.97 10.56
C GLY A 235 -5.07 19.45 10.30
N PRO A 236 -6.07 20.34 10.53
CA PRO A 236 -5.92 21.77 10.33
C PRO A 236 -4.87 22.41 11.26
N GLU A 237 -4.75 21.90 12.48
CA GLU A 237 -3.88 22.48 13.52
C GLU A 237 -2.49 21.83 13.61
N GLY A 238 -2.28 20.69 12.93
CA GLY A 238 -1.07 19.91 13.04
C GLY A 238 -1.19 18.47 12.53
N VAL A 239 -0.31 17.61 13.00
CA VAL A 239 -0.25 16.19 12.69
C VAL A 239 -0.47 15.39 13.96
N GLU A 240 -1.20 14.29 13.87
CA GLU A 240 -1.32 13.34 14.97
C GLU A 240 -0.67 12.00 14.59
N ILE A 241 0.33 11.57 15.36
CA ILE A 241 0.88 10.21 15.30
C ILE A 241 -0.13 9.26 15.94
N CYS A 242 -0.50 8.20 15.24
CA CYS A 242 -1.54 7.27 15.64
C CYS A 242 -1.19 5.81 15.27
N THR A 243 -1.94 4.87 15.83
CA THR A 243 -1.85 3.46 15.45
C THR A 243 -2.49 3.20 14.08
N PHE A 244 -2.15 2.08 13.43
CA PHE A 244 -2.86 1.66 12.21
C PHE A 244 -4.36 1.40 12.46
N ALA A 245 -4.74 0.95 13.66
CA ALA A 245 -6.15 0.77 14.02
C ALA A 245 -6.91 2.11 14.05
N GLU A 246 -6.34 3.14 14.65
CA GLU A 246 -6.93 4.49 14.64
C GLU A 246 -6.97 5.09 13.23
N ALA A 247 -5.91 4.90 12.44
CA ALA A 247 -5.89 5.28 11.03
C ALA A 247 -6.98 4.56 10.22
N ALA A 248 -7.24 3.27 10.48
CA ALA A 248 -8.29 2.52 9.83
C ALA A 248 -9.70 3.09 10.12
N VAL A 249 -9.95 3.51 11.35
CA VAL A 249 -11.21 4.21 11.71
C VAL A 249 -11.37 5.50 10.91
N ARG A 250 -10.28 6.25 10.71
CA ARG A 250 -10.29 7.46 9.87
C ARG A 250 -10.60 7.13 8.41
N TRP A 251 -9.99 6.09 7.86
CA TRP A 251 -10.27 5.63 6.49
C TRP A 251 -11.73 5.20 6.30
N GLN A 252 -12.35 4.58 7.30
CA GLN A 252 -13.79 4.25 7.25
C GLN A 252 -14.66 5.52 7.16
N ARG A 253 -14.37 6.54 7.98
CA ARG A 253 -15.09 7.84 7.93
C ARG A 253 -14.83 8.60 6.64
N TRP A 254 -13.60 8.54 6.14
CA TRP A 254 -13.25 9.12 4.86
C TRP A 254 -14.04 8.47 3.73
N TRP A 255 -14.11 7.13 3.73
CA TRP A 255 -14.86 6.37 2.73
C TRP A 255 -16.35 6.72 2.72
N SER A 256 -16.99 6.82 3.90
CA SER A 256 -18.40 7.22 3.97
C SER A 256 -18.68 8.62 3.44
N THR A 257 -17.65 9.48 3.37
CA THR A 257 -17.79 10.88 2.94
C THR A 257 -17.38 11.08 1.48
N HIS A 258 -16.38 10.35 0.99
CA HIS A 258 -15.73 10.62 -0.30
C HIS A 258 -15.94 9.53 -1.37
N ALA A 259 -16.49 8.36 -1.04
CA ALA A 259 -16.59 7.24 -1.99
C ALA A 259 -17.34 7.58 -3.28
N SER A 260 -18.40 8.40 -3.19
CA SER A 260 -19.20 8.83 -4.35
C SER A 260 -18.48 9.83 -5.26
N ALA A 261 -17.45 10.51 -4.76
CA ALA A 261 -16.66 11.48 -5.51
C ALA A 261 -15.46 10.85 -6.24
N LEU A 262 -15.21 9.56 -6.04
CA LEU A 262 -14.11 8.87 -6.71
C LEU A 262 -14.45 8.58 -8.18
N PRO A 263 -13.47 8.72 -9.11
CA PRO A 263 -13.64 8.33 -10.50
C PRO A 263 -14.16 6.88 -10.61
N GLY A 264 -15.14 6.66 -11.47
CA GLY A 264 -15.76 5.34 -11.66
C GLY A 264 -16.82 4.94 -10.62
N ALA A 265 -17.21 5.82 -9.70
CA ALA A 265 -18.33 5.57 -8.77
C ALA A 265 -19.72 5.61 -9.45
N SER A 266 -19.83 6.26 -10.60
CA SER A 266 -21.08 6.41 -11.38
C SER A 266 -21.17 5.39 -12.53
N SER A 267 -21.34 4.10 -12.21
CA SER A 267 -21.76 3.10 -13.21
C SER A 267 -22.75 2.06 -12.68
N ARG A 268 -23.39 2.34 -11.54
CA ARG A 268 -24.62 1.64 -11.13
C ARG A 268 -25.78 2.50 -11.59
N ASP A 269 -26.24 2.25 -12.81
CA ASP A 269 -27.61 2.51 -13.33
C ASP A 269 -27.51 2.50 -14.87
N GLY A 270 -27.61 1.31 -15.47
CA GLY A 270 -27.56 1.19 -16.92
C GLY A 270 -27.66 -0.22 -17.49
N ALA A 271 -28.13 -1.20 -16.73
CA ALA A 271 -28.41 -2.55 -17.22
C ALA A 271 -29.76 -3.06 -16.70
N THR A 272 -30.82 -2.33 -17.04
CA THR A 272 -32.19 -2.84 -17.12
C THR A 272 -32.93 -2.03 -18.16
N THR A 273 -32.88 -2.53 -19.40
CA THR A 273 -34.02 -2.63 -20.33
C THR A 273 -33.64 -3.64 -21.40
#